data_AF-R0KU25-F1
#
_entry.id   AF-R0KU25-F1
#
_cell.length_a   1.000
_cell.length_b   1.000
_cell.length_c   1.000
_cell.angle_alpha   90.00
_cell.angle_beta   90.00
_cell.angle_gamma   90.00
#
_symmetry.space_group_name_H-M   'P 1'
#
loop_
_entity.id
_entity.type
_entity.pdbx_description
1 polymer ?
#
loop_
_entity_poly.entity_id
_entity_poly.type
_entity_poly.pdbx_seq_one_letter_code
_entity_poly.pdbx_strand_id
1 'polypeptide(L)'
;MKEILFTGKIPITSSNEDIPWQMKCDITRSDDLVEVRLIDTRDIFTFYVCNLSQSDFYILKREQDLIVDYESFIPILVKLFHGILTKRLFALFSKETY
;
A
#
# COMPACT_ATOMS: atom_id res chain seq x y z
N MET A 1 17.36 -4.06 -9.62
CA MET A 1 17.03 -5.45 -9.17
C MET A 1 15.74 -5.38 -8.37
N LYS A 2 14.74 -6.24 -8.60
CA LYS A 2 13.43 -6.14 -7.91
C LYS A 2 13.48 -6.86 -6.57
N GLU A 3 13.36 -6.12 -5.49
CA GLU A 3 13.29 -6.62 -4.12
C GLU A 3 11.84 -6.74 -3.67
N ILE A 4 11.48 -7.83 -3.00
CA ILE A 4 10.17 -8.03 -2.37
C ILE A 4 10.28 -7.60 -0.91
N LEU A 5 9.57 -6.53 -0.55
CA LEU A 5 9.59 -5.98 0.80
C LEU A 5 8.46 -6.55 1.68
N PHE A 6 7.32 -6.87 1.08
CA PHE A 6 6.17 -7.44 1.78
C PHE A 6 5.33 -8.28 0.81
N THR A 7 4.79 -9.40 1.30
CA THR A 7 3.73 -10.16 0.63
C THR A 7 2.79 -10.73 1.70
N GLY A 8 1.49 -10.56 1.54
CA GLY A 8 0.53 -11.10 2.50
C GLY A 8 -0.92 -10.83 2.12
N LYS A 9 -1.85 -11.55 2.74
CA LYS A 9 -3.27 -11.22 2.67
C LYS A 9 -3.61 -10.29 3.82
N ILE A 10 -4.04 -9.07 3.51
CA ILE A 10 -4.38 -8.06 4.53
C ILE A 10 -5.89 -7.90 4.61
N PRO A 11 -6.46 -7.80 5.82
CA PRO A 11 -7.86 -7.39 5.99
C PRO A 11 -8.04 -5.95 5.54
N ILE A 12 -9.15 -5.69 4.83
CA ILE A 12 -9.55 -4.38 4.33
C ILE A 12 -10.97 -4.09 4.85
N THR A 13 -11.16 -2.91 5.41
CA THR A 13 -12.48 -2.37 5.80
C THR A 13 -12.94 -1.42 4.70
N SER A 14 -14.16 -1.56 4.22
CA SER A 14 -14.77 -0.62 3.27
C SER A 14 -16.26 -0.49 3.53
N SER A 15 -16.82 0.68 3.20
CA SER A 15 -18.27 0.88 3.11
C SER A 15 -18.86 0.40 1.78
N ASN A 16 -18.00 0.14 0.79
CA ASN A 16 -18.42 -0.40 -0.51
C ASN A 16 -18.38 -1.93 -0.48
N GLU A 17 -19.52 -2.58 -0.71
CA GLU A 17 -19.67 -4.03 -0.71
C GLU A 17 -18.92 -4.74 -1.84
N ASP A 18 -18.58 -4.02 -2.91
CA ASP A 18 -17.76 -4.55 -4.02
C ASP A 18 -16.32 -4.81 -3.57
N ILE A 19 -15.83 -4.05 -2.58
CA ILE A 19 -14.47 -4.19 -2.05
C ILE A 19 -14.41 -5.42 -1.12
N PRO A 20 -13.52 -6.39 -1.38
CA PRO A 20 -13.39 -7.57 -0.52
C PRO A 20 -12.90 -7.19 0.87
N TRP A 21 -13.34 -7.95 1.87
CA TRP A 21 -12.86 -7.84 3.25
C TRP A 21 -11.37 -8.22 3.42
N GLN A 22 -10.74 -8.81 2.39
CA GLN A 22 -9.31 -9.10 2.33
C GLN A 22 -8.76 -8.95 0.91
N MET A 23 -7.55 -8.43 0.79
CA MET A 23 -6.80 -8.38 -0.47
C MET A 23 -5.41 -8.97 -0.29
N LYS A 24 -4.84 -9.55 -1.36
CA LYS A 24 -3.41 -9.82 -1.39
C LYS A 24 -2.69 -8.48 -1.60
N CYS A 25 -1.72 -8.18 -0.75
CA CYS A 25 -0.85 -7.04 -0.89
C CYS A 25 0.59 -7.51 -1.17
N ASP A 26 1.17 -6.97 -2.23
CA ASP A 26 2.57 -7.12 -2.58
C ASP A 26 3.24 -5.73 -2.57
N ILE A 27 4.30 -5.57 -1.79
CA ILE A 27 5.14 -4.35 -1.81
C ILE A 27 6.50 -4.74 -2.37
N THR A 28 6.91 -4.08 -3.44
CA THR A 28 8.18 -4.34 -4.10
C THR A 28 8.93 -3.04 -4.33
N ARG A 29 10.26 -3.12 -4.30
CA ARG A 29 11.16 -2.01 -4.61
C ARG A 29 11.99 -2.35 -5.83
N SER A 30 12.20 -1.38 -6.70
CA SER A 30 13.11 -1.49 -7.84
C SER A 30 13.78 -0.14 -8.03
N ASP A 31 15.10 -0.11 -7.86
CA ASP A 31 15.92 1.09 -7.94
C ASP A 31 15.30 2.23 -7.10
N ASP A 32 14.73 3.26 -7.73
CA ASP A 32 14.12 4.42 -7.07
C ASP A 32 12.58 4.38 -7.01
N LEU A 33 11.97 3.22 -7.25
CA LEU A 33 10.52 3.02 -7.29
C LEU A 33 10.05 2.01 -6.23
N VAL A 34 9.00 2.38 -5.50
CA VAL A 34 8.21 1.46 -4.67
C VAL A 34 6.85 1.24 -5.32
N GLU A 35 6.50 -0.03 -5.48
CA GLU A 35 5.20 -0.47 -5.99
C GLU A 35 4.43 -1.16 -4.86
N VAL A 36 3.24 -0.67 -4.56
CA VAL A 36 2.25 -1.32 -3.67
C VAL A 36 1.11 -1.81 -4.56
N ARG A 37 0.91 -3.14 -4.60
CA ARG A 37 -0.18 -3.76 -5.35
C ARG A 37 -1.16 -4.43 -4.40
N LEU A 38 -2.43 -4.04 -4.48
CA LEU A 38 -3.55 -4.72 -3.82
C LEU A 38 -4.34 -5.50 -4.86
N ILE A 39 -4.53 -6.80 -4.65
CA ILE A 39 -5.19 -7.72 -5.58
C ILE A 39 -6.39 -8.34 -4.87
N ASP A 40 -7.58 -8.22 -5.46
CA ASP A 40 -8.73 -9.02 -5.02
C ASP A 40 -8.47 -10.49 -5.35
N THR A 41 -8.47 -11.35 -4.33
CA THR A 41 -8.24 -12.79 -4.53
C THR A 41 -9.47 -13.52 -5.08
N ARG A 42 -10.64 -12.88 -5.11
CA ARG A 42 -11.87 -13.38 -5.74
C ARG A 42 -11.86 -13.12 -7.25
N ASP A 43 -11.18 -12.04 -7.67
CA ASP A 43 -11.02 -11.65 -9.07
C ASP A 43 -9.65 -10.99 -9.28
N ILE A 44 -8.72 -11.73 -9.88
CA ILE A 44 -7.34 -11.27 -10.10
C ILE A 44 -7.23 -10.10 -11.09
N PHE A 45 -8.27 -9.82 -11.88
CA PHE A 45 -8.31 -8.67 -12.78
C PHE A 45 -8.70 -7.38 -12.05
N THR A 46 -9.22 -7.50 -10.83
CA THR A 46 -9.51 -6.38 -9.94
C THR A 46 -8.31 -6.13 -9.02
N PHE A 47 -7.50 -5.13 -9.37
CA PHE A 47 -6.34 -4.75 -8.59
C PHE A 47 -6.09 -3.24 -8.59
N TYR A 48 -5.41 -2.78 -7.55
CA TYR A 48 -4.96 -1.40 -7.39
C TYR A 48 -3.44 -1.38 -7.32
N VAL A 49 -2.83 -0.45 -8.04
CA VAL A 49 -1.37 -0.25 -8.02
C VAL A 49 -1.10 1.19 -7.63
N CYS A 50 -0.28 1.37 -6.60
CA CYS A 50 0.35 2.64 -6.28
C CYS A 50 1.84 2.51 -6.58
N ASN A 51 2.31 3.34 -7.51
CA ASN A 51 3.72 3.44 -7.86
C ASN A 51 4.23 4.78 -7.32
N LEU A 52 5.31 4.73 -6.57
CA LEU A 52 5.87 5.89 -5.91
C LEU A 52 7.37 5.96 -6.20
N SER A 53 7.76 6.90 -7.05
CA SER A 53 9.17 7.23 -7.25
C SER A 53 9.68 8.13 -6.12
N GLN A 54 10.99 8.25 -6.00
CA GLN A 54 11.60 9.21 -5.07
C GLN A 54 11.12 10.65 -5.34
N SER A 55 11.02 11.06 -6.60
CA SER A 55 10.55 12.41 -6.96
C SER A 55 9.09 12.63 -6.57
N ASP A 56 8.22 11.66 -6.83
CA ASP A 56 6.79 11.74 -6.49
C ASP A 56 6.60 11.80 -4.97
N PHE A 57 7.41 11.04 -4.24
CA PHE A 57 7.39 11.07 -2.78
C PHE A 57 7.67 12.46 -2.22
N TYR A 58 8.62 13.23 -2.75
CA TYR A 58 8.89 14.57 -2.21
C TYR A 58 7.76 15.58 -2.47
N ILE A 59 6.97 15.37 -3.53
CA ILE A 59 5.75 16.15 -3.77
C ILE A 59 4.70 15.78 -2.73
N LEU A 60 4.37 14.49 -2.60
CA LEU A 60 3.39 13.99 -1.63
C LEU A 60 3.80 14.27 -0.18
N LYS A 61 5.10 14.21 0.12
CA LYS A 61 5.67 14.54 1.43
C LYS A 61 5.25 15.94 1.86
N ARG A 62 5.27 16.91 0.94
CA ARG A 62 4.86 18.29 1.21
C ARG A 62 3.34 18.40 1.35
N GLU A 63 2.58 17.72 0.51
CA GLU A 63 1.11 17.78 0.54
C GLU A 63 0.51 17.10 1.78
N GLN A 64 1.21 16.10 2.32
CA GLN A 64 0.76 15.30 3.47
C GLN A 64 1.56 15.59 4.75
N ASP A 65 2.37 16.64 4.77
CA ASP A 65 3.20 17.06 5.91
C ASP A 65 4.06 15.92 6.52
N LEU A 66 4.57 15.02 5.68
CA LEU A 66 5.42 13.92 6.13
C LEU A 66 6.81 14.46 6.51
N ILE A 67 7.32 14.04 7.68
CA ILE A 67 8.61 14.52 8.22
C ILE A 67 9.81 13.64 7.83
N VAL A 68 9.57 12.45 7.28
CA VAL A 68 10.61 11.47 6.94
C VAL A 68 11.14 11.67 5.52
N ASP A 69 12.34 11.15 5.24
CA ASP A 69 12.85 11.04 3.86
C ASP A 69 12.34 9.77 3.16
N TYR A 70 12.62 9.65 1.87
CA TYR A 70 12.15 8.54 1.05
C TYR A 70 12.66 7.19 1.58
N GLU A 71 13.96 7.09 1.88
CA GLU A 71 14.56 5.84 2.37
C GLU A 71 14.01 5.41 3.73
N SER A 72 13.70 6.34 4.62
CA SER A 72 13.09 6.07 5.93
C SER A 72 11.60 5.76 5.82
N PHE A 73 10.92 6.29 4.81
CA PHE A 73 9.51 6.03 4.56
C PHE A 73 9.24 4.56 4.20
N ILE A 74 10.08 3.96 3.37
CA ILE A 74 9.91 2.58 2.88
C ILE A 74 9.76 1.55 4.02
N PRO A 75 10.68 1.45 5.01
CA PRO A 75 10.52 0.51 6.11
C PRO A 75 9.33 0.86 7.02
N ILE A 76 8.93 2.14 7.11
CA ILE A 76 7.71 2.53 7.84
C ILE A 76 6.47 2.00 7.13
N LEU A 77 6.38 2.17 5.81
CA LEU A 77 5.31 1.62 4.98
C LEU A 77 5.16 0.12 5.20
N VAL A 78 6.25 -0.64 5.08
CA VAL A 78 6.25 -2.10 5.30
C VAL A 78 5.78 -2.46 6.72
N LYS A 79 6.26 -1.73 7.74
CA LYS A 79 5.82 -1.92 9.13
C LYS A 79 4.32 -1.69 9.31
N LEU A 80 3.74 -0.70 8.63
CA LEU A 80 2.29 -0.45 8.69
C LEU A 80 1.50 -1.65 8.13
N PHE A 81 1.93 -2.21 7.00
CA PHE A 81 1.28 -3.40 6.42
C PHE A 81 1.41 -4.65 7.30
N HIS A 82 2.55 -4.84 7.97
CA HIS A 82 2.67 -5.87 9.01
C HIS A 82 1.77 -5.60 10.22
N GLY A 83 1.58 -4.33 10.60
CA GLY A 83 0.64 -3.92 11.65
C GLY A 83 -0.80 -4.29 11.30
N ILE A 84 -1.20 -4.13 10.04
CA ILE A 84 -2.51 -4.55 9.53
C ILE A 84 -2.65 -6.07 9.61
N LEU A 85 -1.65 -6.81 9.11
CA LEU A 85 -1.65 -8.28 9.13
C LEU A 85 -1.76 -8.85 10.56
N THR A 86 -1.11 -8.20 11.53
CA THR A 86 -1.13 -8.60 12.94
C THR A 86 -2.32 -8.02 13.73
N LYS A 87 -3.28 -7.38 13.05
CA LYS A 87 -4.48 -6.76 13.64
C LYS A 87 -4.20 -5.66 14.67
N ARG A 88 -2.99 -5.06 14.64
CA ARG A 88 -2.66 -3.87 15.44
C ARG A 88 -3.13 -2.59 14.78
N LEU A 89 -3.28 -2.62 13.45
CA LEU A 89 -3.78 -1.53 12.62
C LEU A 89 -4.97 -2.03 11.79
N PHE A 90 -5.80 -1.11 11.34
CA PHE A 90 -6.92 -1.38 10.43
C PHE A 90 -6.68 -0.65 9.12
N ALA A 91 -6.85 -1.35 7.99
CA ALA A 91 -6.81 -0.73 6.68
C ALA A 91 -8.22 -0.31 6.26
N LEU A 92 -8.41 0.97 5.94
CA LEU A 92 -9.67 1.50 5.41
C LEU A 92 -9.50 1.78 3.92
N PHE A 93 -10.38 1.21 3.10
CA PHE A 93 -10.48 1.51 1.69
C PHE A 93 -11.73 2.35 1.44
N SER A 94 -11.50 3.63 1.18
CA SER A 94 -12.52 4.63 0.86
C SER A 94 -12.28 5.09 -0.58
N LYS A 95 -13.06 4.57 -1.52
CA LYS A 95 -13.12 5.19 -2.86
C LYS A 95 -14.10 6.35 -2.76
N GLU A 96 -13.60 7.58 -2.76
CA GLU A 96 -14.48 8.73 -3.01
C GLU A 96 -15.14 8.51 -4.38
N THR A 97 -16.46 8.35 -4.35
CA THR A 97 -17.29 8.29 -5.55
C THR A 97 -17.49 9.74 -5.98
N TYR A 98 -16.68 10.20 -6.94
CA TYR A 98 -16.98 11.40 -7.72
C TYR A 98 -18.04 11.07 -8.77
#